data_AF-A0A2J6X3U7-F1
#
_entry.id   AF-A0A2J6X3U7-F1
#
_cell.length_a   1.000
_cell.length_b   1.000
_cell.length_c   1.000
_cell.angle_alpha   90.00
_cell.angle_beta   90.00
_cell.angle_gamma   90.00
#
_symmetry.space_group_name_H-M   'P 1'
#
loop_
_entity.id
_entity.type
_entity.pdbx_description
1 polymer ?
#
loop_
_entity_poly.entity_id
_entity_poly.type
_entity_poly.pdbx_seq_one_letter_code
_entity_poly.pdbx_strand_id
1 'polypeptide(L)'
;VDLPLTTIILAGIFFFGFALVIALYKDLPDAHGDRLYQIETLTTRLGARRVLQLGRVLLSLCYLLPIGVGLWSLPAFAAGFLVLSHAIVITLFWWASFRVDVSQQQSITNFYMFLWSIFYSEFALLSIYQLTEPF
;
A
#
# COMPACT_ATOMS: atom_id res chain seq x y z
N VAL A 1 20.58 -3.55 -16.83
CA VAL A 1 20.69 -3.77 -15.37
C VAL A 1 20.08 -5.13 -15.09
N ASP A 2 20.91 -6.13 -14.84
CA ASP A 2 20.42 -7.44 -14.40
C ASP A 2 20.10 -7.32 -12.91
N LEU A 3 18.81 -7.10 -12.60
CA LEU A 3 18.36 -7.07 -11.21
C LEU A 3 18.40 -8.49 -10.64
N PRO A 4 18.88 -8.68 -9.40
CA PRO A 4 18.80 -9.97 -8.74
C PRO A 4 17.36 -10.50 -8.76
N LEU A 5 17.20 -11.79 -9.07
CA LEU A 5 15.88 -12.43 -9.13
C LEU A 5 15.07 -12.21 -7.83
N THR A 6 15.76 -12.19 -6.69
CA THR A 6 15.19 -11.87 -5.38
C THR A 6 14.53 -10.49 -5.36
N THR A 7 15.19 -9.46 -5.89
CA THR A 7 14.65 -8.10 -5.98
C THR A 7 13.39 -8.04 -6.84
N ILE A 8 13.41 -8.70 -8.01
CA ILE A 8 12.26 -8.74 -8.91
C ILE A 8 11.06 -9.44 -8.24
N ILE A 9 11.30 -10.58 -7.59
CA ILE A 9 10.25 -11.33 -6.88
C ILE A 9 9.68 -10.51 -5.73
N LEU A 10 10.53 -9.88 -4.91
CA LEU A 10 10.07 -9.06 -3.78
C LEU A 10 9.26 -7.85 -4.24
N ALA A 11 9.74 -7.13 -5.26
CA ALA A 11 9.00 -6.02 -5.84
C ALA A 11 7.66 -6.49 -6.42
N GLY A 12 7.65 -7.62 -7.14
CA GLY A 12 6.44 -8.22 -7.69
C GLY A 12 5.42 -8.56 -6.60
N ILE A 13 5.85 -9.23 -5.52
CA ILE A 13 4.99 -9.56 -4.37
C ILE A 13 4.48 -8.29 -3.69
N PHE A 14 5.35 -7.30 -3.47
CA PHE A 14 4.99 -6.03 -2.85
C PHE A 14 3.92 -5.30 -3.64
N PHE A 15 4.15 -5.05 -4.93
CA PHE A 15 3.21 -4.32 -5.78
C PHE A 15 1.93 -5.12 -6.05
N PHE A 16 2.01 -6.44 -6.13
CA PHE A 16 0.81 -7.29 -6.20
C PHE A 16 -0.05 -7.15 -4.93
N GLY A 17 0.57 -7.25 -3.76
CA GLY A 17 -0.12 -7.08 -2.48
C GLY A 17 -0.70 -5.67 -2.31
N PHE A 18 0.04 -4.64 -2.74
CA PHE A 18 -0.46 -3.27 -2.76
C PHE A 18 -1.67 -3.14 -3.71
N ALA A 19 -1.57 -3.67 -4.93
CA ALA A 19 -2.67 -3.66 -5.90
C ALA A 19 -3.92 -4.38 -5.37
N LEU A 20 -3.74 -5.47 -4.61
CA LEU A 20 -4.85 -6.13 -3.91
C LEU A 20 -5.52 -5.18 -2.90
N VAL A 21 -4.75 -4.43 -2.11
CA VAL A 21 -5.32 -3.44 -1.17
C VAL A 21 -6.06 -2.33 -1.92
N ILE A 22 -5.53 -1.84 -3.04
CA ILE A 22 -6.22 -0.86 -3.89
C ILE A 22 -7.52 -1.45 -4.42
N ALA A 23 -7.51 -2.70 -4.88
CA ALA A 23 -8.70 -3.39 -5.37
C ALA A 23 -9.76 -3.56 -4.28
N LEU A 24 -9.37 -3.79 -3.03
CA LEU A 24 -10.30 -3.82 -1.90
C LEU A 24 -10.85 -2.43 -1.57
N TYR A 25 -10.00 -1.41 -1.61
CA TYR A 25 -10.37 -0.05 -1.21
C TYR A 25 -11.13 0.72 -2.27
N LYS A 26 -11.04 0.34 -3.56
CA LYS A 26 -11.87 0.94 -4.61
C LYS A 26 -13.36 0.71 -4.35
N ASP A 27 -13.71 -0.43 -3.73
CA ASP A 27 -15.10 -0.78 -3.42
C ASP A 27 -15.63 -0.02 -2.18
N LEU A 28 -14.77 0.67 -1.43
CA LEU A 28 -15.19 1.49 -0.28
C LEU A 28 -16.03 2.70 -0.72
N PRO A 29 -15.55 3.58 -1.62
CA PRO A 29 -16.38 4.67 -2.15
C PRO A 29 -17.54 4.13 -3.01
N ASP A 30 -17.37 3.00 -3.71
CA ASP A 30 -18.43 2.49 -4.59
C ASP A 30 -19.57 1.77 -3.85
N ALA A 31 -19.43 1.58 -2.54
CA ALA A 31 -20.31 0.75 -1.71
C ALA A 31 -21.81 1.07 -1.80
N HIS A 32 -22.19 2.35 -1.96
CA HIS A 32 -23.60 2.72 -2.10
C HIS A 32 -24.17 2.28 -3.47
N GLY A 33 -23.43 2.54 -4.55
CA GLY A 33 -23.79 2.11 -5.89
C GLY A 33 -23.86 0.59 -5.99
N ASP A 34 -22.86 -0.10 -5.45
CA ASP A 34 -22.82 -1.56 -5.43
C ASP A 34 -24.05 -2.16 -4.73
N ARG A 35 -24.48 -1.59 -3.59
CA ARG A 35 -25.71 -2.05 -2.91
C ARG A 35 -26.97 -1.79 -3.75
N LEU A 36 -27.06 -0.64 -4.42
CA LEU A 36 -28.22 -0.30 -5.25
C LEU A 36 -28.37 -1.27 -6.42
N TYR A 37 -27.26 -1.63 -7.06
CA TYR A 37 -27.24 -2.53 -8.21
C TYR A 37 -27.02 -4.01 -7.86
N GLN A 38 -27.09 -4.37 -6.57
CA GLN A 38 -26.92 -5.74 -6.08
C GLN A 38 -25.58 -6.38 -6.50
N ILE A 39 -24.51 -5.57 -6.57
CA ILE A 39 -23.15 -6.03 -6.82
C ILE A 39 -22.54 -6.50 -5.50
N GLU A 40 -22.12 -7.75 -5.47
CA GLU A 40 -21.49 -8.33 -4.31
C GLU A 40 -19.98 -8.06 -4.30
N THR A 41 -19.54 -7.23 -3.36
CA THR A 41 -18.14 -6.97 -3.06
C THR A 41 -17.86 -7.32 -1.60
N LEU A 42 -16.59 -7.38 -1.22
CA LEU A 42 -16.23 -7.57 0.19
C LEU A 42 -16.78 -6.41 1.04
N THR A 43 -16.85 -5.20 0.49
CA THR A 43 -17.43 -4.04 1.16
C THR A 43 -18.93 -4.17 1.37
N THR A 44 -19.69 -4.65 0.38
CA THR A 44 -21.14 -4.83 0.56
C THR A 44 -21.47 -5.96 1.54
N ARG A 45 -20.68 -7.04 1.56
CA ARG A 45 -20.86 -8.22 2.44
C ARG A 45 -20.35 -8.03 3.87
N LEU A 46 -19.14 -7.51 4.07
CA LEU A 46 -18.51 -7.39 5.40
C LEU A 46 -18.69 -6.01 6.04
N GLY A 47 -18.97 -4.99 5.23
CA GLY A 47 -19.06 -3.59 5.63
C GLY A 47 -17.72 -2.85 5.55
N ALA A 48 -17.80 -1.54 5.27
CA ALA A 48 -16.66 -0.67 5.04
C ALA A 48 -15.62 -0.70 6.17
N ARG A 49 -16.06 -0.73 7.43
CA ARG A 49 -15.15 -0.75 8.59
C ARG A 49 -14.27 -2.01 8.64
N ARG A 50 -14.82 -3.18 8.30
CA ARG A 50 -14.05 -4.44 8.29
C ARG A 50 -13.09 -4.48 7.11
N VAL A 51 -13.51 -4.01 5.94
CA VAL A 51 -12.63 -3.92 4.76
C VAL A 51 -11.48 -2.94 4.99
N LEU A 52 -11.73 -1.79 5.61
CA LEU A 52 -10.68 -0.85 6.01
C LEU A 52 -9.68 -1.50 7.00
N GLN A 53 -10.14 -2.29 7.95
CA GLN A 53 -9.26 -3.04 8.85
C GLN A 53 -8.44 -4.11 8.11
N LEU A 54 -9.07 -4.85 7.20
CA LEU A 54 -8.41 -5.88 6.40
C LEU A 54 -7.29 -5.26 5.54
N GLY A 55 -7.58 -4.17 4.83
CA GLY A 55 -6.56 -3.50 4.01
C GLY A 55 -5.41 -2.91 4.82
N ARG A 56 -5.68 -2.39 6.04
CA ARG A 56 -4.62 -1.93 6.96
C ARG A 56 -3.66 -3.07 7.32
N VAL A 57 -4.19 -4.24 7.65
CA VAL A 57 -3.38 -5.42 7.99
C VAL A 57 -2.60 -5.89 6.77
N LEU A 58 -3.27 -6.06 5.62
CA LEU A 58 -2.63 -6.52 4.38
C LEU A 58 -1.51 -5.58 3.94
N LEU A 59 -1.76 -4.27 3.88
CA LEU A 59 -0.74 -3.30 3.48
C LEU A 59 0.43 -3.30 4.46
N SER A 60 0.17 -3.37 5.77
CA SER A 60 1.25 -3.44 6.77
C SER A 60 2.15 -4.66 6.56
N LEU A 61 1.56 -5.83 6.27
CA LEU A 61 2.34 -7.03 5.95
C LEU A 61 3.15 -6.88 4.66
N CYS A 62 2.57 -6.23 3.64
CA CYS A 62 3.29 -5.93 2.40
C CYS A 62 4.53 -5.06 2.66
N TYR A 63 4.47 -4.06 3.54
CA TYR A 63 5.62 -3.22 3.88
C TYR A 63 6.66 -3.93 4.75
N LEU A 64 6.23 -4.81 5.67
CA LEU A 64 7.15 -5.53 6.56
C LEU A 64 8.04 -6.54 5.82
N LEU A 65 7.53 -7.17 4.76
CA LEU A 65 8.22 -8.19 4.00
C LEU A 65 9.54 -7.71 3.35
N PRO A 66 9.56 -6.65 2.51
CA PRO A 66 10.79 -6.13 1.92
C PRO A 66 11.72 -5.56 2.98
N ILE A 67 11.21 -4.91 4.04
CA ILE A 67 12.04 -4.43 5.16
C ILE A 67 12.81 -5.59 5.80
N GLY A 68 12.11 -6.68 6.15
CA GLY A 68 12.71 -7.84 6.80
C GLY A 68 13.78 -8.51 5.96
N VAL A 69 13.51 -8.70 4.66
CA VAL A 69 14.50 -9.29 3.74
C VAL A 69 15.66 -8.32 3.49
N GLY A 70 15.36 -7.04 3.25
CA GLY A 70 16.35 -6.02 2.94
C GLY A 70 17.36 -5.79 4.05
N LEU A 71 16.94 -5.81 5.32
CA LEU A 71 17.83 -5.72 6.48
C LEU A 71 18.85 -6.87 6.54
N TRP A 72 18.51 -8.03 6.01
CA TRP A 72 19.40 -9.20 5.99
C TRP A 72 20.28 -9.25 4.75
N SER A 73 19.77 -8.80 3.59
CA SER A 73 20.41 -9.04 2.30
C SER A 73 21.06 -7.82 1.63
N LEU A 74 20.73 -6.59 2.06
CA LEU A 74 21.20 -5.37 1.38
C LEU A 74 22.39 -4.72 2.10
N PRO A 75 23.25 -3.98 1.36
CA PRO A 75 24.24 -3.10 1.95
C PRO A 75 23.61 -2.06 2.90
N ALA A 76 24.38 -1.56 3.87
CA ALA A 76 23.88 -0.69 4.93
C ALA A 76 23.12 0.54 4.43
N PHE A 77 23.60 1.20 3.36
CA PHE A 77 22.92 2.36 2.78
C PHE A 77 21.56 1.99 2.17
N ALA A 78 21.52 0.95 1.34
CA ALA A 78 20.32 0.46 0.69
C ALA A 78 19.27 -0.02 1.70
N ALA A 79 19.70 -0.79 2.71
CA ALA A 79 18.84 -1.22 3.81
C ALA A 79 18.30 -0.02 4.61
N GLY A 80 19.16 0.97 4.92
CA GLY A 80 18.76 2.19 5.62
C GLY A 80 17.74 3.02 4.84
N PHE A 81 17.96 3.21 3.53
CA PHE A 81 17.02 3.91 2.66
C PHE A 81 15.67 3.19 2.59
N LEU A 82 15.68 1.86 2.39
CA LEU A 82 14.47 1.04 2.34
C LEU A 82 13.66 1.17 3.63
N VAL A 83 14.30 0.93 4.78
CA VAL A 83 13.64 0.97 6.09
C VAL A 83 13.07 2.36 6.37
N LEU A 84 13.86 3.42 6.18
CA LEU A 84 13.43 4.78 6.51
C LEU A 84 12.27 5.23 5.61
N SER A 85 12.39 5.04 4.30
CA SER A 85 11.35 5.44 3.35
C SER A 85 10.04 4.70 3.60
N HIS A 86 10.10 3.37 3.74
CA HIS A 86 8.92 2.54 4.00
C HIS A 86 8.30 2.84 5.37
N ALA A 87 9.10 3.11 6.40
CA ALA A 87 8.62 3.49 7.73
C ALA A 87 7.86 4.82 7.69
N ILE A 88 8.36 5.82 6.95
CA ILE A 88 7.67 7.10 6.77
C ILE A 88 6.33 6.88 6.09
N VAL A 89 6.32 6.14 4.98
CA VAL A 89 5.12 5.90 4.18
C VAL A 89 4.05 5.13 4.97
N ILE A 90 4.41 4.03 5.63
CA ILE A 90 3.46 3.23 6.40
C ILE A 90 2.92 4.01 7.61
N THR A 91 3.73 4.89 8.21
CA THR A 91 3.29 5.78 9.29
C THR A 91 2.26 6.79 8.80
N LEU A 92 2.51 7.42 7.65
CA LEU A 92 1.55 8.33 7.01
C LEU A 92 0.25 7.61 6.63
N PHE A 93 0.34 6.39 6.09
CA PHE A 93 -0.81 5.53 5.83
C PHE A 93 -1.66 5.31 7.08
N TRP A 94 -1.04 4.86 8.18
CA TRP A 94 -1.76 4.59 9.43
C TRP A 94 -2.40 5.86 9.99
N TRP A 95 -1.65 6.95 10.03
CA TRP A 95 -2.14 8.26 10.48
C TRP A 95 -3.37 8.72 9.70
N ALA A 96 -3.32 8.66 8.36
CA ALA A 96 -4.46 9.01 7.53
C ALA A 96 -5.62 8.03 7.73
N SER A 97 -5.31 6.73 7.84
CA SER A 97 -6.33 5.70 7.99
C SER A 97 -7.13 5.86 9.29
N PHE A 98 -6.51 6.29 10.39
CA PHE A 98 -7.19 6.52 11.67
C PHE A 98 -8.19 7.69 11.63
N ARG A 99 -8.03 8.60 10.67
CA ARG A 99 -8.91 9.77 10.48
C ARG A 99 -10.08 9.50 9.55
N VAL A 100 -10.18 8.29 9.00
CA VAL A 100 -11.27 7.91 8.07
C VAL A 100 -12.57 7.76 8.84
N ASP A 101 -13.54 8.60 8.49
CA ASP A 101 -14.94 8.43 8.90
C ASP A 101 -15.69 7.64 7.84
N VAL A 102 -15.94 6.37 8.12
CA VAL A 102 -16.65 5.45 7.22
C VAL A 102 -18.14 5.79 7.03
N SER A 103 -18.69 6.74 7.79
CA SER A 103 -20.05 7.25 7.58
C SER A 103 -20.09 8.41 6.56
N GLN A 104 -18.94 9.02 6.27
CA GLN A 104 -18.84 10.14 5.34
C GLN A 104 -18.16 9.70 4.05
N GLN A 105 -18.93 9.67 2.96
CA GLN A 105 -18.47 9.30 1.62
C GLN A 105 -17.20 10.04 1.19
N GLN A 106 -17.16 11.37 1.40
CA GLN A 106 -16.00 12.17 1.04
C GLN A 106 -14.73 11.78 1.81
N SER A 107 -14.86 11.40 3.08
CA SER A 107 -13.72 10.93 3.90
C SER A 107 -13.11 9.66 3.31
N ILE A 108 -13.95 8.72 2.88
CA ILE A 108 -13.54 7.48 2.22
C ILE A 108 -12.84 7.78 0.87
N THR A 109 -13.47 8.60 0.01
CA THR A 109 -12.90 8.95 -1.29
C THR A 109 -11.55 9.65 -1.16
N ASN A 110 -11.42 10.61 -0.22
CA ASN A 110 -10.17 11.31 0.04
C ASN A 110 -9.07 10.33 0.48
N PHE A 111 -9.39 9.38 1.36
CA PHE A 111 -8.43 8.37 1.80
C PHE A 111 -8.03 7.40 0.68
N TYR A 112 -8.98 7.01 -0.19
CA TYR A 112 -8.69 6.20 -1.36
C TYR A 112 -7.75 6.91 -2.35
N MET A 113 -7.95 8.21 -2.61
CA MET A 113 -7.04 9.00 -3.44
C MET A 113 -5.66 9.17 -2.78
N PHE A 114 -5.62 9.31 -1.46
CA PHE A 114 -4.37 9.32 -0.71
C PHE A 114 -3.61 7.98 -0.83
N LEU A 115 -4.31 6.83 -0.81
CA LEU A 115 -3.69 5.52 -1.05
C LEU A 115 -3.01 5.46 -2.42
N TRP A 116 -3.63 6.00 -3.48
CA TRP A 116 -3.01 6.11 -4.80
C TRP A 116 -1.76 6.98 -4.78
N SER A 117 -1.77 8.08 -4.02
CA SER A 117 -0.57 8.94 -3.88
C SER A 117 0.58 8.17 -3.22
N ILE A 118 0.29 7.32 -2.24
CA ILE A 118 1.29 6.43 -1.65
C ILE A 118 1.83 5.44 -2.70
N PHE A 119 0.95 4.79 -3.45
CA PHE A 119 1.35 3.82 -4.48
C PHE A 119 2.32 4.44 -5.50
N TYR A 120 2.02 5.64 -6.01
CA TYR A 120 2.93 6.34 -6.92
C TYR A 120 4.22 6.80 -6.24
N SER A 121 4.17 7.12 -4.95
CA SER A 121 5.37 7.47 -4.17
C SER A 121 6.35 6.30 -4.09
N GLU A 122 5.88 5.06 -4.05
CA GLU A 122 6.76 3.87 -4.08
C GLU A 122 7.57 3.79 -5.38
N PHE A 123 6.98 4.09 -6.54
CA PHE A 123 7.73 4.17 -7.81
C PHE A 123 8.74 5.32 -7.79
N ALA A 124 8.39 6.46 -7.20
CA ALA A 124 9.30 7.58 -7.05
C ALA A 124 10.48 7.20 -6.13
N LEU A 125 10.23 6.51 -5.01
CA LEU A 125 11.26 6.04 -4.09
C LEU A 125 12.23 5.07 -4.77
N LEU A 126 11.72 4.10 -5.55
CA LEU A 126 12.56 3.20 -6.35
C LEU A 126 13.42 3.98 -7.35
N SER A 127 12.83 4.98 -8.01
CA SER A 127 13.55 5.82 -8.98
C SER A 127 14.64 6.66 -8.30
N ILE A 128 14.33 7.26 -7.14
CA ILE A 128 15.29 8.04 -6.35
C ILE A 128 16.45 7.16 -5.90
N TYR A 129 16.17 5.96 -5.38
CA TYR A 129 17.21 5.03 -4.97
C TYR A 129 18.13 4.67 -6.15
N GLN A 130 17.55 4.36 -7.32
CA GLN A 130 18.34 4.05 -8.51
C GLN A 130 19.27 5.19 -8.95
N LEU A 131 18.92 6.45 -8.70
CA LEU A 131 19.76 7.62 -8.98
C LEU A 131 20.93 7.78 -7.98
N THR A 132 20.87 7.11 -6.83
CA THR A 132 21.95 7.15 -5.82
C THR A 132 23.02 6.06 -6.06
N GLU A 133 22.74 5.08 -6.90
CA GLU A 133 23.71 4.04 -7.28
C GLU A 133 24.72 4.61 -8.30
N PRO A 134 26.04 4.55 -8.03
CA PRO A 134 27.05 4.98 -8.99
C PRO A 134 27.05 4.07 -10.23
N PHE A 135 27.22 4.67 -11.41
CA PHE A 135 27.28 3.98 -12.70
C PHE A 135 28.42 2.95 -12.79
#